data_AF-A0A968G1X7-F1
#
_entry.id   AF-A0A968G1X7-F1
#
_cell.length_a   1.000
_cell.length_b   1.000
_cell.length_c   1.000
_cell.angle_alpha   90.00
_cell.angle_beta   90.00
_cell.angle_gamma   90.00
#
_symmetry.space_group_name_H-M   'P 1'
#
loop_
_entity.id
_entity.type
_entity.pdbx_description
1 polymer ?
#
loop_
_entity_poly.entity_id
_entity_poly.type
_entity_poly.pdbx_seq_one_letter_code
_entity_poly.pdbx_strand_id
1 'polypeptide(L)' 'MELQTRLRLHSIKHFVIEPDPVKAMQMHFDGVPVVTGGVEDRATYEALEVAQARLVVANCADTINTNITLT' A
#
# COMPACT_ATOMS: atom_id res chain seq x y z
N MET A 1 -1.84 -1.97 12.02
CA MET A 1 -2.98 -1.08 12.35
C MET A 1 -2.52 0.28 12.90
N GLU A 2 -1.63 0.34 13.89
CA GLU A 2 -1.27 1.60 14.57
C GLU A 2 -0.72 2.69 13.63
N LEU A 3 0.16 2.33 12.69
CA LEU A 3 0.74 3.31 11.76
C LEU A 3 -0.32 4.04 10.94
N GLN A 4 -1.27 3.32 10.34
CA GLN A 4 -2.32 3.93 9.52
C GLN A 4 -3.19 4.89 10.33
N THR A 5 -3.56 4.50 11.56
CA THR A 5 -4.32 5.37 12.47
C THR A 5 -3.58 6.67 12.73
N ARG A 6 -2.27 6.60 13.00
CA ARG A 6 -1.44 7.79 13.20
C ARG A 6 -1.34 8.65 11.95
N LEU A 7 -1.17 8.05 10.76
CA LEU A 7 -1.15 8.80 9.50
C LEU A 7 -2.47 9.54 9.26
N ARG A 8 -3.62 8.92 9.54
CA ARG A 8 -4.93 9.57 9.45
C ARG A 8 -5.07 10.73 10.43
N LEU A 9 -4.66 10.55 11.69
CA LEU A 9 -4.71 11.60 12.72
C LEU A 9 -3.91 12.85 12.34
N HIS A 10 -2.80 12.67 11.61
CA HIS A 10 -1.98 13.76 11.10
C HIS A 10 -2.34 14.22 9.68
N SER A 11 -3.46 13.72 9.13
CA SER A 11 -3.91 14.02 7.77
C SER A 11 -2.86 13.78 6.68
N ILE A 12 -2.01 12.77 6.88
CA ILE A 12 -0.99 12.37 5.91
C ILE A 12 -1.66 11.44 4.89
N LYS A 13 -1.69 11.87 3.63
CA LYS A 13 -2.19 11.05 2.50
C LYS A 13 -1.36 9.77 2.41
N HIS A 14 -2.03 8.63 2.42
CA HIS A 14 -1.42 7.31 2.30
C HIS A 14 -2.42 6.36 1.64
N PHE A 15 -1.90 5.26 1.10
CA PHE A 15 -2.67 4.18 0.51
C PHE A 15 -2.07 2.83 0.91
N VAL A 16 -2.90 1.79 0.92
CA VAL A 16 -2.50 0.40 1.12
C VAL A 16 -2.67 -0.34 -0.20
N ILE A 17 -1.68 -1.14 -0.59
CA ILE A 17 -1.80 -2.09 -1.72
C ILE A 17 -2.29 -3.41 -1.13
N GLU A 18 -3.43 -3.90 -1.61
CA GLU A 18 -3.99 -5.22 -1.21
C GLU A 18 -4.30 -6.04 -2.47
N PRO A 19 -3.59 -7.16 -2.72
CA PRO A 19 -3.78 -7.96 -3.92
C PRO A 19 -5.08 -8.75 -3.94
N ASP A 20 -5.65 -9.09 -2.77
CA ASP A 20 -6.93 -9.80 -2.69
C ASP A 20 -8.10 -8.82 -2.83
N PRO A 21 -8.89 -8.87 -3.92
CA PRO A 21 -9.98 -7.93 -4.14
C PRO A 21 -11.08 -8.01 -3.08
N VAL A 22 -11.28 -9.17 -2.45
CA VAL A 22 -12.28 -9.33 -1.39
C VAL A 22 -11.82 -8.61 -0.12
N LYS A 23 -10.54 -8.75 0.24
CA LYS A 23 -9.97 -8.01 1.38
C LYS A 23 -9.90 -6.51 1.11
N ALA A 24 -9.49 -6.11 -0.09
CA ALA A 24 -9.45 -4.70 -0.48
C ALA A 24 -10.83 -4.06 -0.38
N MET A 25 -11.88 -4.76 -0.81
CA MET A 25 -13.26 -4.29 -0.67
C MET A 25 -13.66 -4.11 0.79
N GLN A 26 -13.34 -5.08 1.66
CA GLN A 26 -13.60 -4.94 3.10
C GLN A 26 -12.86 -3.74 3.70
N MET A 27 -11.57 -3.57 3.38
CA MET A 27 -10.77 -2.44 3.84
C MET A 27 -11.34 -1.10 3.38
N HIS A 28 -11.86 -1.04 2.15
CA HIS A 28 -12.53 0.14 1.62
C HIS A 28 -13.79 0.49 2.43
N PHE A 29 -14.62 -0.51 2.75
CA PHE A 29 -15.79 -0.32 3.63
C PHE A 29 -15.40 0.14 5.03
N ASP A 30 -14.26 -0.32 5.55
CA ASP A 30 -13.70 0.09 6.84
C ASP A 30 -13.03 1.49 6.79
N GLY A 31 -13.10 2.19 5.65
CA GLY A 31 -12.55 3.53 5.46
C GLY A 31 -11.03 3.58 5.31
N VAL A 32 -10.39 2.45 5.03
CA VAL A 32 -8.96 2.40 4.72
C VAL A 32 -8.76 2.85 3.27
N PRO A 33 -7.88 3.84 3.00
CA PRO A 33 -7.50 4.18 1.63
C PRO A 33 -6.70 3.02 1.04
N VAL A 34 -7.33 2.24 0.18
CA VAL A 34 -6.79 0.98 -0.36
C VAL A 34 -6.88 0.99 -1.88
N VAL A 35 -5.90 0.35 -2.51
CA VAL A 35 -5.84 0.09 -3.95
C VAL A 35 -5.61 -1.40 -4.16
N THR A 36 -6.41 -1.99 -5.03
CA THR A 36 -6.24 -3.39 -5.42
C THR A 36 -5.12 -3.50 -6.46
N GLY A 37 -4.09 -4.29 -6.18
CA GLY A 37 -2.94 -4.44 -7.07
C GLY A 37 -1.89 -5.41 -6.51
N GLY A 38 -0.99 -5.88 -7.37
CA GLY A 38 0.07 -6.81 -7.00
C GLY A 38 1.20 -6.11 -6.25
N VAL A 39 1.57 -6.60 -5.07
CA VAL A 39 2.68 -6.05 -4.28
C VAL A 39 4.06 -6.33 -4.88
N GLU A 40 4.17 -7.21 -5.88
CA GLU A 40 5.41 -7.47 -6.63
C GLU A 40 5.28 -7.05 -8.10
N ASP A 41 4.18 -6.39 -8.46
CA ASP A 41 3.93 -5.94 -9.83
C ASP A 41 4.33 -4.48 -9.99
N ARG A 42 5.37 -4.24 -10.78
CA ARG A 42 5.84 -2.91 -11.15
C ARG A 42 4.72 -1.99 -11.65
N ALA A 43 3.79 -2.52 -12.44
CA ALA A 43 2.69 -1.72 -12.98
C ALA A 43 1.80 -1.13 -11.88
N THR A 44 1.66 -1.83 -10.74
CA THR A 44 0.90 -1.33 -9.58
C THR A 44 1.57 -0.10 -8.98
N TYR A 45 2.89 -0.10 -8.84
CA TYR A 45 3.66 1.02 -8.30
C TYR A 45 3.72 2.22 -9.25
N GLU A 46 3.83 1.97 -10.55
CA GLU A 46 3.78 3.02 -11.57
C GLU A 46 2.41 3.71 -11.63
N ALA A 47 1.31 2.93 -11.58
CA ALA A 47 -0.05 3.47 -11.54
C ALA A 47 -0.35 4.28 -10.26
N LEU A 48 0.34 3.98 -9.16
CA LEU A 48 0.28 4.73 -7.91
C LEU A 48 1.22 5.95 -7.87
N GLU A 49 1.97 6.19 -8.95
CA GLU A 49 2.95 7.27 -9.05
C GLU A 49 3.98 7.22 -7.90
N VAL A 50 4.50 6.03 -7.56
CA VAL A 50 5.36 5.84 -6.38
C VAL A 50 6.60 6.74 -6.38
N ALA A 51 7.10 7.13 -7.57
CA ALA A 51 8.20 8.07 -7.71
C ALA A 51 7.92 9.46 -7.11
N GLN A 52 6.64 9.83 -6.94
CA GLN A 52 6.18 11.05 -6.29
C GLN A 52 5.79 10.82 -4.81
N ALA A 53 5.80 9.57 -4.35
CA ALA A 53 5.51 9.26 -2.96
C ALA A 53 6.68 9.65 -2.05
N ARG A 54 6.36 10.21 -0.87
CA ARG A 54 7.37 10.58 0.13
C ARG A 54 8.01 9.36 0.80
N LEU A 55 7.30 8.24 0.86
CA LEU A 55 7.72 7.01 1.54
C LEU A 55 6.92 5.82 1.03
N VAL A 56 7.59 4.68 0.89
CA VAL A 56 6.98 3.35 0.73
C VAL A 56 7.29 2.52 1.97
N VAL A 57 6.27 1.88 2.53
CA VAL A 57 6.44 0.96 3.65
C VAL A 57 6.22 -0.46 3.14
N ALA A 58 7.31 -1.20 2.94
CA ALA A 58 7.26 -2.62 2.64
C ALA A 58 7.11 -3.41 3.95
N ASN A 59 5.95 -4.06 4.13
CA ASN A 59 5.60 -4.79 5.35
C ASN A 59 5.05 -6.18 5.01
N CYS A 60 5.76 -6.90 4.15
CA CYS A 60 5.51 -8.27 3.74
C CYS A 60 6.62 -9.19 4.27
N ALA A 61 6.67 -10.43 3.78
CA ALA A 61 7.81 -11.33 4.01
C ALA A 61 9.10 -10.77 3.37
N ASP A 62 10.26 -11.13 3.92
CA ASP A 62 11.56 -10.57 3.52
C ASP A 62 11.85 -10.71 2.01
N THR A 63 11.48 -11.85 1.43
CA THR A 63 11.64 -12.09 -0.02
C THR A 63 10.83 -11.11 -0.85
N ILE A 64 9.59 -10.85 -0.45
CA ILE A 64 8.69 -9.90 -1.12
C ILE A 64 9.21 -8.47 -0.93
N ASN A 65 9.60 -8.09 0.30
CA ASN A 65 10.13 -6.75 0.57
C ASN A 65 11.40 -6.45 -0.23
N THR A 66 12.24 -7.48 -0.45
CA THR A 66 13.43 -7.37 -1.29
C THR A 66 13.02 -7.04 -2.74
N ASN A 67 12.04 -7.75 -3.29
CA ASN A 67 11.54 -7.48 -4.65
C ASN A 67 10.91 -6.09 -4.77
N ILE A 68 10.11 -5.67 -3.77
CA ILE A 68 9.53 -4.32 -3.71
C ILE A 68 10.63 -3.26 -3.77
N THR A 69 11.73 -3.46 -3.04
CA THR A 69 12.84 -2.50 -2.98
C THR A 69 13.59 -2.38 -4.31
N LEU A 70 13.54 -3.42 -5.15
CA LEU A 70 14.20 -3.47 -6.46
C LEU A 70 13.30 -3.05 -7.63
N THR A 71 12.01 -2.80 -7.39
CA THR A 71 11.00 -2.46 -8.40
C THR A 71 11.01 -0.96 -8.73
#